data_AF-A0A920V0K2-F1
#
_entry.id   AF-A0A920V0K2-F1
#
_cell.length_a   1.000
_cell.length_b   1.000
_cell.length_c   1.000
_cell.angle_alpha   90.00
_cell.angle_beta   90.00
_cell.angle_gamma   90.00
#
_symmetry.space_group_name_H-M   'P 1'
#
loop_
_entity.id
_entity.type
_entity.pdbx_description
1 polymer ?
#
loop_
_entity_poly.entity_id
_entity_poly.type
_entity_poly.pdbx_seq_one_letter_code
_entity_poly.pdbx_strand_id
1 'polypeptide(L)'
;MPERIAFLTDGVLKRVEEKYEISAKGKTIPERIKRGRQRAISAITEADESSEEYRRCADDLDDCYLCAQLFSYPGDYVAKHPSIDRLAETLDKFEEDILKRGRQRFGLAAVPSWSLGEPITVPKEKKRDAASELTQLLEERVQSLLDSVQLPERSFELVRRVRSKGLADGRITRPEAS
;
A
#
# COMPACT_ATOMS: atom_id res chain seq x y z
N MET A 1 9.68 -12.87 -15.00
CA MET A 1 8.48 -12.07 -14.63
C MET A 1 8.83 -10.65 -14.17
N PRO A 2 9.80 -10.43 -13.27
CA PRO A 2 10.17 -9.07 -12.84
C PRO A 2 10.55 -8.12 -13.98
N GLU A 3 11.33 -8.61 -14.95
CA GLU A 3 11.73 -7.83 -16.14
C GLU A 3 10.53 -7.40 -17.00
N ARG A 4 9.51 -8.26 -17.14
CA ARG A 4 8.28 -7.92 -17.90
C ARG A 4 7.47 -6.85 -17.19
N ILE A 5 7.39 -6.90 -15.86
CA ILE A 5 6.72 -5.88 -15.05
C ILE A 5 7.46 -4.56 -15.17
N ALA A 6 8.79 -4.57 -15.03
CA ALA A 6 9.61 -3.36 -15.17
C ALA A 6 9.46 -2.74 -16.57
N PHE A 7 9.49 -3.55 -17.62
CA PHE A 7 9.27 -3.09 -19.00
C PHE A 7 7.88 -2.48 -19.20
N LEU A 8 6.83 -3.13 -18.68
CA LEU A 8 5.46 -2.60 -18.76
C LEU A 8 5.32 -1.28 -18.00
N THR A 9 5.82 -1.22 -16.76
CA THR A 9 5.80 0.00 -15.95
C THR A 9 6.52 1.15 -16.64
N ASP A 10 7.69 0.89 -17.23
CA ASP A 10 8.44 1.91 -17.95
C ASP A 10 7.69 2.39 -19.21
N GLY A 11 7.14 1.46 -20.00
CA GLY A 11 6.39 1.79 -21.21
C GLY A 11 5.10 2.57 -20.96
N VAL A 12 4.39 2.27 -19.86
CA VAL A 12 3.19 3.00 -19.44
C VAL A 12 3.57 4.40 -18.93
N LEU A 13 4.55 4.50 -18.02
CA LEU A 13 4.99 5.79 -17.47
C LEU A 13 5.51 6.72 -18.56
N LYS A 14 6.25 6.18 -19.54
CA LYS A 14 6.86 6.99 -20.59
C LYS A 14 5.84 7.83 -21.36
N ARG A 15 4.63 7.32 -21.59
CA ARG A 15 3.55 8.06 -22.28
C ARG A 15 3.14 9.31 -21.49
N VAL A 16 2.93 9.14 -20.19
CA VAL A 16 2.58 10.23 -19.27
C VAL A 16 3.74 11.23 -19.16
N GLU A 17 4.97 10.72 -19.09
CA GLU A 17 6.18 11.56 -19.00
C GLU A 17 6.42 12.39 -20.25
N GLU A 18 6.21 11.82 -21.45
CA GLU A 18 6.31 12.54 -22.72
C GLU A 18 5.23 13.62 -22.81
N LYS A 19 3.97 13.30 -22.46
CA LYS A 19 2.86 14.26 -22.47
C LYS A 19 3.11 15.48 -21.59
N TYR A 20 3.69 15.28 -20.40
CA TYR A 20 3.91 16.34 -19.41
C TYR A 20 5.35 16.85 -19.35
N GLU A 21 6.20 16.48 -20.32
CA GLU A 21 7.60 16.88 -20.42
C GLU A 21 8.41 16.59 -19.14
N ILE A 22 8.16 15.44 -18.52
CA ILE A 22 8.80 15.03 -17.27
C ILE A 22 10.11 14.31 -17.57
N SER A 23 11.22 14.83 -17.04
CA SER A 23 12.50 14.11 -17.09
C SER A 23 12.54 12.94 -16.12
N ALA A 24 12.69 11.74 -16.66
CA ALA A 24 12.89 10.49 -15.91
C ALA A 24 14.36 10.24 -15.49
N LYS A 25 15.31 11.05 -15.96
CA LYS A 25 16.74 10.80 -15.77
C LYS A 25 17.12 10.82 -14.28
N GLY A 26 17.68 9.72 -13.79
CA GLY A 26 18.11 9.56 -12.40
C GLY A 26 16.96 9.51 -11.38
N LYS A 27 15.73 9.22 -11.83
CA LYS A 27 14.55 9.14 -10.99
C LYS A 27 14.10 7.70 -10.76
N THR A 28 13.69 7.42 -9.53
CA THR A 28 13.08 6.15 -9.16
C THR A 28 11.65 6.06 -9.72
N ILE A 29 11.13 4.84 -9.89
CA ILE A 29 9.73 4.62 -10.34
C ILE A 29 8.71 5.39 -9.47
N PRO A 30 8.77 5.35 -8.12
CA PRO A 30 7.85 6.13 -7.28
C PRO A 30 7.93 7.65 -7.52
N GLU A 31 9.13 8.21 -7.72
CA GLU A 31 9.28 9.63 -8.03
C GLU A 31 8.66 10.00 -9.38
N ARG A 32 8.81 9.13 -10.38
CA ARG A 32 8.22 9.29 -11.72
C ARG A 32 6.70 9.28 -11.64
N ILE A 33 6.11 8.27 -10.99
CA ILE A 33 4.67 8.17 -10.73
C ILE A 33 4.15 9.42 -10.03
N LYS A 34 4.83 9.85 -8.95
CA LYS A 34 4.43 11.03 -8.18
C LYS A 34 4.37 12.28 -9.04
N ARG A 35 5.37 12.50 -9.91
CA ARG A 35 5.41 13.66 -10.82
C ARG A 35 4.31 13.57 -11.89
N GLY A 36 4.14 12.42 -12.53
CA GLY A 36 3.09 12.19 -13.53
C GLY A 36 1.71 12.49 -12.95
N ARG A 37 1.40 11.89 -11.79
CA ARG A 37 0.13 12.11 -11.09
C ARG A 37 -0.08 13.58 -10.71
N GLN A 38 0.96 14.27 -10.22
CA GLN A 38 0.85 15.69 -9.89
C GLN A 38 0.45 16.52 -11.11
N ARG A 39 1.07 16.27 -12.28
CA ARG A 39 0.76 16.99 -13.52
C ARG A 39 -0.63 16.65 -14.05
N ALA A 40 -1.01 15.38 -14.02
CA ALA A 40 -2.34 14.95 -14.45
C ALA A 40 -3.46 15.50 -13.55
N ILE A 41 -3.24 15.61 -12.24
CA ILE A 41 -4.18 16.27 -11.31
C ILE A 41 -4.32 17.77 -11.63
N SER A 42 -3.21 18.47 -11.89
CA SER A 42 -3.29 19.87 -12.28
C SER A 42 -4.09 20.04 -13.58
N ALA A 43 -3.80 19.24 -14.60
CA ALA A 43 -4.47 19.31 -15.89
C ALA A 43 -5.97 18.95 -15.81
N ILE A 44 -6.34 17.89 -15.07
CA ILE A 44 -7.76 17.48 -14.95
C ILE A 44 -8.59 18.50 -14.18
N THR A 45 -7.97 19.29 -13.29
CA THR A 45 -8.67 20.35 -12.53
C THR A 45 -8.97 21.57 -13.39
N GLU A 46 -8.16 21.81 -14.44
CA GLU A 46 -8.33 22.92 -15.38
C GLU A 46 -9.25 22.54 -16.56
N ALA A 47 -9.39 21.25 -16.86
CA ALA A 47 -10.19 20.74 -17.95
C ALA A 47 -11.69 20.67 -17.61
N ASP A 48 -12.54 20.97 -18.59
CA ASP A 48 -13.99 20.75 -18.48
C ASP A 48 -14.32 19.25 -18.48
N GLU A 49 -15.18 18.79 -17.57
CA GLU A 49 -15.49 17.35 -17.39
C GLU A 49 -16.04 16.67 -18.65
N SER A 50 -16.68 17.42 -19.56
CA SER A 50 -17.21 16.85 -20.81
C SER A 50 -16.17 16.77 -21.92
N SER A 51 -15.02 17.44 -21.74
CA SER A 51 -13.97 17.55 -22.75
C SER A 51 -13.23 16.23 -22.99
N GLU A 52 -12.65 16.10 -24.17
CA GLU A 52 -11.72 15.01 -24.46
C GLU A 52 -10.43 15.14 -23.65
N GLU A 53 -10.03 16.35 -23.30
CA GLU A 53 -8.86 16.63 -22.48
C GLU A 53 -9.01 16.09 -21.05
N TYR A 54 -10.19 16.25 -20.44
CA TYR A 54 -10.50 15.64 -19.14
C TYR A 54 -10.35 14.13 -19.19
N ARG A 55 -10.93 13.47 -20.22
CA ARG A 55 -10.80 12.02 -20.41
C ARG A 55 -9.34 11.59 -20.54
N ARG A 56 -8.54 12.30 -21.34
CA ARG A 56 -7.10 12.00 -21.47
C ARG A 56 -6.34 12.18 -20.15
N CYS A 57 -6.70 13.18 -19.33
CA CYS A 57 -6.07 13.35 -18.02
C CYS A 57 -6.50 12.26 -17.03
N ALA A 58 -7.74 11.80 -17.10
CA ALA A 58 -8.21 10.65 -16.33
C ALA A 58 -7.45 9.37 -16.72
N ASP A 59 -7.25 9.13 -18.02
CA ASP A 59 -6.45 8.00 -18.51
C ASP A 59 -5.00 8.06 -18.00
N ASP A 60 -4.38 9.25 -17.93
CA ASP A 60 -3.03 9.40 -17.37
C ASP A 60 -2.96 9.09 -15.86
N LEU A 61 -4.03 9.43 -15.13
CA LEU A 61 -4.15 9.09 -13.71
C LEU A 61 -4.29 7.58 -13.51
N ASP A 62 -5.06 6.93 -14.38
CA ASP A 62 -5.21 5.47 -14.39
C ASP A 62 -3.88 4.78 -14.75
N ASP A 63 -3.13 5.30 -15.74
CA ASP A 63 -1.79 4.82 -16.09
C ASP A 63 -0.81 4.95 -14.90
N CYS A 64 -0.84 6.09 -14.19
CA CYS A 64 -0.04 6.30 -12.98
C CYS A 64 -0.45 5.34 -11.85
N TYR A 65 -1.75 5.08 -11.69
CA TYR A 65 -2.27 4.16 -10.69
C TYR A 65 -1.86 2.71 -10.97
N LEU A 66 -1.99 2.27 -12.23
CA LEU A 66 -1.52 0.96 -12.68
C LEU A 66 -0.02 0.77 -12.39
N CYS A 67 0.80 1.78 -12.68
CA CYS A 67 2.24 1.72 -12.40
C CYS A 67 2.55 1.62 -10.90
N ALA A 68 1.75 2.27 -10.06
CA ALA A 68 1.86 2.12 -8.61
C ALA A 68 1.52 0.70 -8.15
N GLN A 69 0.48 0.08 -8.72
CA GLN A 69 0.12 -1.31 -8.43
C GLN A 69 1.24 -2.28 -8.85
N LEU A 70 1.76 -2.12 -10.07
CA LEU A 70 2.87 -2.94 -10.59
C LEU A 70 4.14 -2.82 -9.74
N PHE A 71 4.41 -1.63 -9.19
CA PHE A 71 5.55 -1.41 -8.30
C PHE A 71 5.34 -2.01 -6.90
N SER A 72 4.11 -2.00 -6.38
CA SER A 72 3.77 -2.53 -5.05
C SER A 72 3.90 -4.06 -4.95
N TYR A 73 3.76 -4.78 -6.07
CA TYR A 73 3.89 -6.23 -6.14
C TYR A 73 4.97 -6.65 -7.14
N PRO A 74 6.26 -6.38 -6.83
CA PRO A 74 7.31 -6.83 -7.73
C PRO A 74 7.25 -8.35 -7.79
N GLY A 75 7.34 -8.91 -9.01
CA GLY A 75 7.10 -10.33 -9.26
C GLY A 75 8.06 -11.29 -8.54
N ASP A 76 9.01 -10.77 -7.78
CA ASP A 76 9.96 -11.47 -6.94
C ASP A 76 9.70 -11.32 -5.43
N TYR A 77 8.73 -10.51 -4.99
CA TYR A 77 8.46 -10.22 -3.57
C TYR A 77 8.18 -11.49 -2.75
N VAL A 78 7.29 -12.34 -3.27
CA VAL A 78 6.97 -13.65 -2.69
C VAL A 78 8.08 -14.66 -3.02
N ALA A 79 8.60 -14.64 -4.24
CA ALA A 79 9.57 -15.64 -4.71
C ALA A 79 10.91 -15.58 -3.96
N LYS A 80 11.37 -14.39 -3.56
CA LYS A 80 12.61 -14.18 -2.80
C LYS A 80 12.55 -14.76 -1.39
N HIS A 81 11.38 -14.76 -0.77
CA HIS A 81 11.21 -15.26 0.59
C HIS A 81 9.78 -15.79 0.78
N PRO A 82 9.48 -17.00 0.27
CA PRO A 82 8.13 -17.52 0.32
C PRO A 82 7.72 -17.77 1.77
N SER A 83 6.71 -17.04 2.25
CA SER A 83 6.09 -17.25 3.55
C SER A 83 4.58 -17.09 3.45
N ILE A 84 3.86 -17.75 4.37
CA ILE A 84 2.39 -17.63 4.46
C ILE A 84 2.00 -16.17 4.69
N ASP A 85 2.74 -15.45 5.54
CA ASP A 85 2.50 -14.02 5.79
C ASP A 85 2.61 -13.17 4.53
N ARG A 86 3.67 -13.36 3.73
CA ARG A 86 3.88 -12.58 2.49
C ARG A 86 2.86 -12.92 1.41
N LEU A 87 2.46 -14.20 1.33
CA LEU A 87 1.37 -14.63 0.44
C LEU A 87 0.04 -13.99 0.86
N ALA A 88 -0.32 -14.07 2.14
CA ALA A 88 -1.53 -13.47 2.68
C ALA A 88 -1.54 -11.94 2.49
N GLU A 89 -0.43 -11.27 2.80
CA GLU A 89 -0.28 -9.82 2.59
C GLU A 89 -0.44 -9.43 1.12
N THR A 90 0.14 -10.21 0.20
CA THR A 90 0.04 -9.93 -1.24
C THR A 90 -1.39 -10.12 -1.73
N LEU A 91 -2.08 -11.17 -1.29
CA LEU A 91 -3.48 -11.44 -1.64
C LEU A 91 -4.41 -10.37 -1.07
N ASP A 92 -4.23 -9.99 0.20
CA ASP A 92 -5.04 -8.96 0.86
C ASP A 92 -4.94 -7.63 0.12
N LYS A 93 -3.71 -7.19 -0.19
CA LYS A 93 -3.53 -5.91 -0.88
C LYS A 93 -4.03 -5.95 -2.32
N PHE A 94 -3.90 -7.10 -3.02
CA PHE A 94 -4.46 -7.28 -4.35
C PHE A 94 -6.00 -7.25 -4.33
N GLU A 95 -6.62 -7.84 -3.30
CA GLU A 95 -8.06 -7.76 -3.07
C GLU A 95 -8.50 -6.30 -2.81
N GLU A 96 -7.77 -5.56 -1.97
CA GLU A 96 -8.02 -4.13 -1.72
C GLU A 96 -7.94 -3.31 -3.00
N ASP A 97 -6.88 -3.51 -3.79
CA ASP A 97 -6.62 -2.76 -5.03
C ASP A 97 -7.65 -3.06 -6.13
N ILE A 98 -8.13 -4.29 -6.26
CA ILE A 98 -9.08 -4.68 -7.31
C ILE A 98 -10.53 -4.48 -6.88
N LEU A 99 -10.89 -4.95 -5.69
CA LEU A 99 -12.28 -4.92 -5.23
C LEU A 99 -12.66 -3.57 -4.63
N LYS A 100 -11.68 -2.67 -4.38
CA LYS A 100 -11.88 -1.36 -3.73
C LYS A 100 -12.63 -1.49 -2.39
N ARG A 101 -12.52 -2.65 -1.73
CA ARG A 101 -13.15 -2.94 -0.44
C ARG A 101 -12.11 -2.83 0.66
N GLY A 102 -12.46 -2.11 1.72
CA GLY A 102 -11.66 -2.06 2.94
C GLY A 102 -11.60 -3.42 3.61
N ARG A 103 -10.42 -3.74 4.15
CA ARG A 103 -10.03 -5.02 4.76
C ARG A 103 -11.10 -5.65 5.66
N GLN A 104 -11.45 -6.92 5.40
CA GLN A 104 -11.88 -7.84 6.47
C GLN A 104 -10.65 -8.67 6.85
N ARG A 105 -9.97 -8.29 7.95
CA ARG A 105 -8.74 -8.96 8.38
C ARG A 105 -9.01 -10.47 8.52
N PHE A 106 -8.35 -11.30 7.72
CA PHE A 106 -8.17 -12.70 8.08
C PHE A 106 -7.29 -12.69 9.33
N GLY A 107 -7.95 -12.84 10.49
CA GLY A 107 -7.31 -12.76 11.79
C GLY A 107 -6.41 -13.96 12.01
N LEU A 108 -5.17 -13.89 11.54
CA LEU A 108 -4.08 -14.43 12.34
C LEU A 108 -4.14 -13.64 13.64
N ALA A 109 -4.52 -14.30 14.73
CA ALA A 109 -4.56 -13.71 16.05
C ALA A 109 -3.13 -13.45 16.52
N ALA A 110 -2.45 -12.47 15.90
CA ALA A 110 -1.24 -11.91 16.45
C ALA A 110 -1.67 -11.07 17.64
N VAL A 111 -1.29 -11.48 18.85
CA VAL A 111 -1.32 -10.59 20.01
C VAL A 111 -0.11 -9.68 19.87
N PRO A 112 -0.28 -8.40 19.50
CA PRO A 112 0.85 -7.48 19.40
C PRO A 112 1.50 -7.29 20.77
N SER A 113 2.82 -7.46 20.84
CA SER A 113 3.64 -7.00 21.95
C SER A 113 4.01 -5.53 21.70
N TRP A 114 3.68 -4.64 22.63
CA TRP A 114 4.01 -3.23 22.56
C TRP A 114 4.96 -2.87 23.71
N SER A 115 6.04 -2.17 23.39
CA SER A 115 6.96 -1.59 24.37
C SER A 115 7.07 -0.10 24.10
N LEU A 116 6.93 0.71 25.14
CA LEU A 116 7.10 2.16 25.06
C LEU A 116 8.41 2.55 25.77
N GLY A 117 9.26 3.29 25.07
CA GLY A 117 10.52 3.78 25.63
C GLY A 117 10.36 5.02 26.48
N GLU A 118 11.45 5.39 27.15
CA GLU A 118 11.54 6.63 27.92
C GLU A 118 11.44 7.87 27.02
N PRO A 119 10.77 8.94 27.50
CA PRO A 119 10.70 10.21 26.79
C PRO A 119 12.08 10.77 26.41
N ILE A 120 12.14 11.45 25.27
CA ILE A 120 13.32 12.19 24.83
C ILE A 120 13.03 13.67 24.97
N THR A 121 13.82 14.36 25.78
CA THR A 121 13.74 15.82 25.92
C THR A 121 14.37 16.48 24.70
N VAL A 122 13.59 17.28 23.99
CA VAL A 122 14.07 18.05 22.84
C VAL A 122 14.53 19.43 23.31
N PRO A 123 15.82 19.79 23.17
CA PRO A 123 16.29 21.13 23.51
C PRO A 123 15.68 22.18 22.58
N LYS A 124 15.29 23.33 23.13
CA LYS A 124 14.66 24.44 22.37
C LYS A 124 15.65 25.24 21.52
N GLU A 125 16.95 25.02 21.72
CA GLU A 125 18.03 25.75 21.05
C GLU A 125 18.29 25.19 19.66
N LYS A 126 18.34 26.06 18.65
CA LYS A 126 18.69 25.68 17.28
C LYS A 126 20.20 25.47 17.15
N LYS A 127 20.68 24.27 17.49
CA LYS A 127 22.03 23.83 17.11
C LYS A 127 22.01 23.25 15.70
N ARG A 128 23.09 23.47 14.95
CA ARG A 128 23.20 23.08 13.53
C ARG A 128 23.02 21.56 13.33
N ASP A 129 23.43 20.76 14.32
CA ASP A 129 23.45 19.31 14.24
C ASP A 129 22.38 18.63 15.14
N ALA A 130 21.54 19.40 15.83
CA ALA A 130 20.56 18.88 16.79
C ALA A 130 19.59 17.85 16.18
N ALA A 131 19.17 18.04 14.93
CA ALA A 131 18.28 17.10 14.25
C ALA A 131 18.96 15.75 14.00
N SER A 132 20.25 15.75 13.62
CA SER A 132 21.01 14.53 13.37
C SER A 132 21.26 13.77 14.67
N GLU A 133 21.67 14.46 15.73
CA GLU A 133 21.91 13.88 17.05
C GLU A 133 20.63 13.26 17.64
N LEU A 134 19.49 13.97 17.54
CA LEU A 134 18.20 13.44 17.99
C LEU A 134 17.75 12.23 17.18
N THR A 135 18.01 12.23 15.86
CA THR A 135 17.68 11.10 14.98
C THR A 135 18.49 9.86 15.37
N GLN A 136 19.79 10.04 15.62
CA GLN A 136 20.67 8.95 16.05
C GLN A 136 20.25 8.40 17.42
N LEU A 137 19.94 9.27 18.39
CA LEU A 137 19.44 8.86 19.71
C LEU A 137 18.12 8.10 19.62
N LEU A 138 17.21 8.54 18.75
CA LEU A 138 15.94 7.84 18.49
C LEU A 138 16.19 6.45 17.92
N GLU A 139 17.06 6.33 16.92
CA GLU A 139 17.44 5.05 16.30
C GLU A 139 18.00 4.07 17.34
N GLU A 140 18.98 4.50 18.13
CA GLU A 140 19.61 3.68 19.18
C GLU A 140 18.59 3.18 20.21
N ARG A 141 17.69 4.06 20.68
CA ARG A 141 16.65 3.69 21.66
C ARG A 141 15.61 2.75 21.07
N VAL A 142 15.15 3.01 19.86
CA VAL A 142 14.18 2.14 19.18
C VAL A 142 14.79 0.76 18.94
N GLN A 143 16.04 0.70 18.47
CA GLN A 143 16.73 -0.56 18.27
C GLN A 143 16.89 -1.34 19.58
N SER A 144 17.31 -0.67 20.67
CA SER A 144 17.42 -1.31 21.99
C SER A 144 16.08 -1.86 22.50
N LEU A 145 14.97 -1.15 22.24
CA LEU A 145 13.64 -1.64 22.57
C LEU A 145 13.28 -2.86 21.73
N LEU A 146 13.53 -2.84 20.41
CA LEU A 146 13.27 -3.97 19.53
C LEU A 146 14.07 -5.21 19.94
N ASP A 147 15.35 -5.03 20.30
CA ASP A 147 16.23 -6.12 20.75
C ASP A 147 15.77 -6.74 22.08
N SER A 148 15.09 -5.95 22.91
CA SER A 148 14.53 -6.41 24.20
C SER A 148 13.21 -7.16 24.07
N VAL A 149 12.53 -7.08 22.92
CA VAL A 149 11.23 -7.73 22.73
C VAL A 149 11.43 -9.21 22.41
N GLN A 150 11.10 -10.10 23.35
CA GLN A 150 10.86 -11.50 23.02
C GLN A 150 9.58 -11.65 22.21
N LEU A 151 9.72 -12.07 20.95
CA LEU A 151 8.57 -12.45 20.14
C LEU A 151 7.99 -13.78 20.67
N PRO A 152 6.66 -13.88 20.87
CA PRO A 152 6.06 -15.16 21.26
C PRO A 152 6.30 -16.21 20.17
N GLU A 153 6.43 -17.48 20.58
CA GLU A 153 6.40 -18.59 19.62
C GLU A 153 5.07 -18.54 18.87
N ARG A 154 5.16 -18.46 17.53
CA ARG A 154 3.98 -18.41 16.67
C ARG A 154 3.34 -19.79 16.63
N SER A 155 2.31 -20.01 17.43
CA SER A 155 1.41 -21.15 17.27
C SER A 155 0.29 -20.79 16.28
N PHE A 156 0.13 -21.63 15.27
CA PHE A 156 -0.92 -21.45 14.26
C PHE A 156 -2.18 -22.18 14.71
N GLU A 157 -3.08 -21.46 15.37
CA GLU A 157 -4.47 -21.93 15.49
C GLU A 157 -5.33 -21.27 14.41
N LEU A 158 -5.92 -22.11 13.57
CA LEU A 158 -6.86 -21.68 12.54
C LEU A 158 -8.12 -21.18 13.26
N VAL A 159 -8.23 -19.87 13.47
CA VAL A 159 -9.40 -19.27 14.13
C VAL A 159 -10.63 -19.58 13.29
N ARG A 160 -11.47 -20.50 13.79
CA ARG A 160 -12.71 -20.90 13.12
C ARG A 160 -13.60 -19.66 12.94
N ARG A 161 -14.01 -19.44 11.70
CA ARG A 161 -15.01 -18.45 11.29
C ARG A 161 -16.23 -18.50 12.21
N VAL A 162 -16.37 -17.51 13.09
CA VAL A 162 -17.65 -17.25 13.74
C VAL A 162 -18.57 -16.71 12.65
N ARG A 163 -19.44 -17.57 12.09
CA ARG A 163 -20.59 -17.07 11.33
C ARG A 163 -21.47 -16.34 12.34
N SER A 164 -21.54 -15.02 12.26
CA SER A 164 -22.60 -14.26 12.92
C SER A 164 -23.94 -14.78 12.41
N LYS A 165 -24.62 -15.58 13.24
CA LYS A 165 -25.99 -15.99 13.01
C LYS A 165 -26.85 -14.82 13.49
N GLY A 166 -27.35 -14.02 12.55
CA GLY A 166 -28.19 -12.89 12.91
C GLY A 166 -28.60 -12.03 11.72
N LEU A 167 -29.48 -12.56 10.86
CA LEU A 167 -30.61 -11.79 10.35
C LEU A 167 -31.67 -12.69 9.69
N ALA A 168 -32.89 -12.57 10.23
CA ALA A 168 -34.20 -12.89 9.68
C ALA A 168 -34.56 -14.36 9.31
N ASP A 169 -35.29 -14.99 10.23
CA ASP A 169 -36.29 -16.03 9.94
C ASP A 169 -37.41 -15.40 9.06
N GLY A 170 -37.26 -15.53 7.75
CA GLY A 170 -38.28 -15.21 6.75
C GLY A 170 -38.69 -16.49 6.06
N ARG A 171 -39.68 -17.19 6.60
CA ARG A 171 -40.32 -18.35 5.94
C ARG A 171 -40.90 -17.91 4.60
N ILE A 172 -40.23 -18.28 3.52
CA ILE A 172 -40.83 -18.28 2.18
C ILE A 172 -41.52 -19.64 2.01
N THR A 173 -42.83 -19.67 2.23
CA THR A 173 -43.66 -20.82 1.84
C THR A 173 -43.73 -20.88 0.32
N ARG A 174 -43.31 -21.99 -0.28
CA ARG A 174 -43.58 -22.32 -1.68
C ARG A 174 -45.09 -22.56 -1.85
N PRO A 175 -45.74 -22.05 -2.91
CA PRO A 175 -47.07 -22.52 -3.26
C PRO A 175 -46.94 -23.91 -3.91
N GLU A 176 -47.78 -24.86 -3.47
CA GLU A 176 -47.95 -26.13 -4.14
C GLU A 176 -48.63 -25.91 -5.50
N ALA A 177 -48.08 -26.53 -6.54
CA ALA A 177 -48.66 -26.57 -7.86
C ALA A 177 -49.87 -27.53 -7.84
N SER A 178 -51.03 -27.05 -8.30
CA SER A 178 -52.16 -27.86 -8.74
C SER A 178 -52.13 -28.04 -10.25
#